data_AF-A0A0Q3KZX4-F1
#
_entry.id   AF-A0A0Q3KZX4-F1
#
_cell.length_a   1.000
_cell.length_b   1.000
_cell.length_c   1.000
_cell.angle_alpha   90.00
_cell.angle_beta   90.00
_cell.angle_gamma   90.00
#
_symmetry.space_group_name_H-M   'P 1'
#
loop_
_entity.id
_entity.type
_entity.pdbx_description
1 polymer ?
#
loop_
_entity_poly.entity_id
_entity_poly.type
_entity_poly.pdbx_seq_one_letter_code
_entity_poly.pdbx_strand_id
1 'polypeptide(L)' 'MDEERIKRIARAMCRAARLDPDKPAGNKGPYTMSMREPGYEGPQPAWMLFRKEAALFADRHRDVAGRL' A
#
# COMPACT_ATOMS: atom_id res chain seq x y z
N MET A 1 -8.67 -13.01 -4.06
CA MET A 1 -9.68 -12.02 -3.65
C MET A 1 -9.13 -10.98 -2.65
N ASP A 2 -8.21 -11.32 -1.73
CA ASP A 2 -7.61 -10.36 -0.80
C ASP A 2 -6.70 -9.30 -1.46
N GLU A 3 -6.00 -9.62 -2.55
CA GLU A 3 -5.02 -8.70 -3.15
C GLU A 3 -5.63 -7.40 -3.71
N GLU A 4 -6.78 -7.49 -4.40
CA GLU A 4 -7.51 -6.31 -4.89
C GLU A 4 -7.99 -5.42 -3.73
N ARG A 5 -8.37 -6.02 -2.61
CA ARG A 5 -8.79 -5.30 -1.41
C ARG A 5 -7.60 -4.62 -0.74
N ILE A 6 -6.47 -5.32 -0.59
CA ILE A 6 -5.20 -4.79 -0.08
C ILE A 6 -4.77 -3.60 -0.93
N LYS A 7 -4.82 -3.71 -2.26
CA LYS A 7 -4.46 -2.63 -3.18
C LYS A 7 -5.35 -1.40 -3.00
N ARG A 8 -6.67 -1.57 -2.80
CA ARG A 8 -7.59 -0.44 -2.52
C ARG A 8 -7.27 0.25 -1.20
N ILE A 9 -7.02 -0.52 -0.14
CA ILE A 9 -6.68 0.02 1.19
C ILE A 9 -5.34 0.75 1.13
N ALA A 10 -4.32 0.14 0.51
CA ALA A 10 -3.00 0.75 0.34
C ALA A 10 -3.08 2.07 -0.45
N ARG A 11 -3.88 2.10 -1.53
CA ARG A 11 -4.15 3.34 -2.28
C ARG A 11 -4.83 4.42 -1.44
N ALA A 12 -5.77 4.04 -0.56
CA ALA A 12 -6.40 4.97 0.36
C ALA A 12 -5.39 5.52 1.39
N MET A 13 -4.49 4.68 1.90
CA MET A 13 -3.41 5.07 2.81
C MET A 13 -2.44 6.06 2.13
N CYS A 14 -2.07 5.84 0.86
CA CYS A 14 -1.27 6.82 0.11
C CYS A 14 -1.95 8.19 0.03
N ARG A 15 -3.25 8.21 -0.31
CA ARG A 15 -4.00 9.46 -0.42
C ARG A 15 -4.08 10.19 0.93
N ALA A 16 -4.27 9.46 2.03
CA ALA A 16 -4.23 10.02 3.38
C ALA A 16 -2.86 10.63 3.73
N ALA A 17 -1.77 10.00 3.25
CA ALA A 17 -0.40 10.50 3.39
C ALA A 17 -0.02 11.58 2.36
N ARG A 18 -0.97 12.09 1.56
CA ARG A 18 -0.74 13.04 0.45
C ARG A 18 0.28 12.55 -0.58
N LEU A 19 0.30 11.24 -0.80
CA LEU A 19 1.09 10.56 -1.82
C LEU A 19 0.18 10.14 -2.98
N ASP A 20 0.70 10.24 -4.20
CA ASP A 20 0.05 9.70 -5.37
C ASP A 20 0.34 8.19 -5.44
N PRO A 21 -0.69 7.32 -5.33
CA PRO A 21 -0.49 5.89 -5.15
C PRO A 21 0.09 5.17 -6.37
N ASP A 22 -0.21 5.66 -7.58
CA ASP A 22 0.21 5.01 -8.84
C ASP A 22 1.52 5.63 -9.37
N LYS A 23 1.93 6.78 -8.85
CA LYS A 23 3.28 7.30 -9.08
C LYS A 23 4.30 6.56 -8.22
N PRO A 24 5.55 6.48 -8.69
CA PRO A 24 6.60 5.93 -7.87
C PRO A 24 6.69 6.72 -6.56
N ALA A 25 6.83 6.00 -5.45
CA ALA A 25 7.29 6.62 -4.23
C ALA A 25 8.69 7.14 -4.52
N GLY A 26 8.79 8.39 -4.97
CA GLY A 26 10.06 9.08 -5.15
C GLY A 26 10.88 8.88 -3.89
N ASN A 27 12.20 8.90 -4.02
CA ASN A 27 13.14 8.61 -2.94
C ASN A 27 13.03 9.69 -1.84
N LYS A 28 11.94 9.71 -1.07
CA LYS A 28 11.61 10.72 -0.06
C LYS A 28 12.30 10.41 1.26
N GLY A 29 13.57 10.02 1.17
CA GLY A 29 14.45 9.72 2.31
C GLY A 29 14.54 8.22 2.67
N PRO A 30 15.36 7.91 3.69
CA PRO A 30 15.78 6.55 4.03
C PRO A 30 14.59 5.61 4.33
N TYR A 31 13.52 6.14 4.90
CA TYR A 31 12.29 5.38 5.21
C TYR A 31 11.66 4.73 3.95
N THR A 32 11.63 5.44 2.82
CA THR A 32 11.09 4.90 1.56
C THR A 32 12.01 3.88 0.89
N MET A 33 13.32 3.93 1.17
CA MET A 33 14.28 2.94 0.67
C MET A 33 14.18 1.62 1.44
N SER A 34 13.96 1.67 2.76
CA SER A 34 13.82 0.49 3.61
C SER A 34 12.55 -0.32 3.35
N MET A 35 11.52 0.28 2.75
CA MET A 35 10.24 -0.35 2.46
C MET A 35 10.12 -0.90 1.03
N ARG A 36 11.18 -0.85 0.23
CA ARG A 36 11.18 -1.46 -1.10
C ARG A 36 11.16 -2.98 -0.99
N GLU A 37 10.19 -3.61 -1.65
CA GLU A 37 10.18 -5.07 -1.77
C GLU A 37 11.35 -5.53 -2.66
N PRO A 38 12.14 -6.54 -2.23
CA PRO A 38 13.22 -7.11 -3.04
C PRO A 38 12.67 -7.82 -4.27
N GLY A 39 13.29 -7.60 -5.43
CA GLY A 39 12.91 -8.22 -6.71
C GLY A 39 11.97 -7.39 -7.60
N TYR A 40 11.65 -6.15 -7.23
CA TYR A 40 10.88 -5.26 -8.12
C TYR A 40 11.80 -4.55 -9.12
N GLU A 41 11.70 -4.91 -10.40
CA GLU A 41 12.43 -4.26 -11.49
C GLU A 41 11.78 -2.92 -11.85
N GLY A 42 12.11 -1.88 -11.09
CA GLY A 42 11.68 -0.51 -11.38
C GLY A 42 11.30 0.30 -10.14
N PRO A 43 10.92 1.58 -10.32
CA PRO A 43 10.52 2.41 -9.21
C PRO A 43 9.13 1.97 -8.72
N GLN A 44 9.08 1.41 -7.50
CA GLN A 44 7.85 0.87 -6.92
C GLN A 44 6.78 1.95 -6.76
N PRO A 45 5.53 1.68 -7.18
CA PRO A 45 4.42 2.59 -6.97
C PRO A 45 4.18 2.80 -5.47
N ALA A 46 3.75 4.01 -5.09
CA ALA A 46 3.68 4.39 -3.68
C ALA A 46 2.72 3.52 -2.86
N TRP A 47 1.72 2.89 -3.48
CA TRP A 47 0.84 1.94 -2.77
C TRP A 47 1.58 0.72 -2.22
N MET A 48 2.68 0.30 -2.83
CA MET A 48 3.45 -0.85 -2.32
C MET A 48 4.11 -0.55 -0.97
N LEU A 49 4.40 0.72 -0.65
CA LEU A 49 4.92 1.11 0.66
C LEU A 49 3.99 0.73 1.82
N PHE A 50 2.68 0.74 1.57
CA PHE A 50 1.65 0.46 2.58
C PHE A 50 1.03 -0.93 2.39
N ARG A 51 1.59 -1.79 1.53
CA ARG A 51 1.01 -3.10 1.21
C ARG A 51 0.90 -3.98 2.44
N LYS A 52 1.92 -3.98 3.31
CA LYS A 52 1.96 -4.80 4.53
C LYS A 52 0.91 -4.34 5.54
N GLU A 53 0.80 -3.03 5.76
CA GLU A 53 -0.18 -2.40 6.64
C GLU A 53 -1.60 -2.62 6.12
N ALA A 54 -1.80 -2.49 4.81
CA ALA A 54 -3.06 -2.78 4.15
C ALA A 54 -3.46 -4.26 4.26
N ALA A 55 -2.50 -5.19 4.19
CA ALA A 55 -2.73 -6.62 4.41
C ALA A 55 -3.18 -6.90 5.85
N LEU A 56 -2.47 -6.36 6.84
CA LEU A 56 -2.84 -6.48 8.25
C LEU A 56 -4.22 -5.87 8.54
N PHE A 57 -4.52 -4.72 7.93
CA PHE A 57 -5.83 -4.09 8.05
C PHE A 57 -6.94 -4.93 7.39
N ALA A 58 -6.71 -5.44 6.18
CA ALA A 58 -7.68 -6.27 5.47
C ALA A 58 -7.99 -7.55 6.27
N ASP A 59 -6.98 -8.17 6.85
CA ASP A 59 -7.11 -9.38 7.67
C ASP A 59 -7.89 -9.09 8.96
N ARG A 60 -7.52 -8.03 9.69
CA ARG A 60 -8.22 -7.61 10.93
C ARG A 60 -9.67 -7.19 10.71
N HIS A 61 -10.01 -6.68 9.53
CA HIS A 61 -11.34 -6.17 9.20
C HIS A 61 -12.11 -7.04 8.20
N ARG A 62 -11.85 -8.36 8.11
CA ARG A 62 -12.58 -9.26 7.20
C ARG A 62 -14.12 -9.17 7.33
N ASP A 63 -14.64 -8.94 8.52
CA ASP A 63 -16.09 -8.83 8.79
C ASP A 63 -16.77 -7.52 8.36
N VAL A 64 -16.02 -6.42 8.18
CA VAL A 64 -16.64 -5.10 7.93
C VAL A 64 -17.21 -4.99 6.50
N ALA A 65 -16.76 -5.84 5.57
CA ALA A 65 -17.24 -5.85 4.19
C ALA A 65 -18.63 -6.50 4.00
N GLY A 66 -19.17 -7.17 5.03
CA GLY A 66 -20.49 -7.83 4.97
C GLY A 66 -21.68 -6.94 5.35
N ARG A 67 -21.48 -5.64 5.60
CA ARG A 67 -22.51 -4.78 6.22
C ARG A 67 -22.71 -3.41 5.56
N LEU A 68 -22.49 -3.31 4.26
CA LEU A 68 -22.86 -2.15 3.44
C LEU A 68 -24.00 -2.51 2.50
#